data_AF-Q9Y5P4-F1
#
_entry.id   AF-Q9Y5P4-F1
#
_cell.length_a   1.000
_cell.length_b   1.000
_cell.length_c   1.000
_cell.angle_alpha   90.00
_cell.angle_beta   90.00
_cell.angle_gamma   90.00
#
_symmetry.space_group_name_H-M   'P 1'
#
loop_
_entity.id
_entity.type
_entity.pdbx_description
1 polymer ?
#
loop_
_entity_poly.entity_id
_entity_poly.type
_entity_poly.pdbx_seq_one_letter_code
_entity_poly.pdbx_strand_id
1 'polypeptide(L)'
;MSDNQSWNSSGSEEDPETESGPPVERCGVLSKWTNYIHGWQDRWVVLKNNALSYYKSEDETEYGCRGSICLSKAVITPHDFDECRFDISVNDSVWYLRAQDPDHRQQWIDAIEQHKTESGYGSESSLRRHGSMVSLVSGASGYSATSTSSFKKGHSLREKLAEMETFRDILCRQVDTLQKYFDACADAVSKDELQRDKVVEDDEDDFPTTRSDGDFLHSTNGNKEKLFPHVTPKGINGIDFKGEAITFKATTAGILATLSHCIELMVKREDSWQKRLDKETEKKRRTEEAYKNAMTELKKKSHFGGPDYEEGPNSLINEEEFFDAVEAALDRQDKIEEQSQSEKVRLHWPTSLPSGDAFSSVGTHRFVQKPYSRSSSMSSIDLVSASDDVHRFSSQVEEMVQNHMTYSLQDVGGDANWQLVVEEGEMKVYRREVEENGIVLDPLKATHAVKGVTGHEVCNYFWNVDVRNDWETTIENFHVVETLADNAIIIYQTHKRVWPASQRDVLYLSVIRKIPALTENDPETWIVCNFSVDHDSAPLNNRCVRAKINVAMICQTLVSPPEGNQEISRDNILCKITYVANVNPGGWAPASVLRAVAKREYPKFLKRFTSYVQEKTAGKPILF
;
A
#
# COMPACT_ATOMS: atom_id res chain seq x y z
N MET A 1 54.12 66.73 31.56
CA MET A 1 54.59 68.13 31.40
C MET A 1 54.41 68.50 29.94
N SER A 2 54.00 69.74 29.68
CA SER A 2 54.08 70.43 28.38
C SER A 2 53.22 69.91 27.23
N ASP A 3 52.13 70.65 26.95
CA ASP A 3 51.34 70.61 25.73
C ASP A 3 51.97 71.46 24.59
N ASN A 4 51.57 71.20 23.33
CA ASN A 4 51.33 72.16 22.23
C ASN A 4 51.00 71.36 20.94
N GLN A 5 49.89 71.50 20.21
CA GLN A 5 49.09 72.64 19.70
C GLN A 5 49.44 73.11 18.26
N SER A 6 48.71 72.59 17.27
CA SER A 6 48.27 73.25 16.02
C SER A 6 47.37 72.26 15.23
N TRP A 7 46.04 72.34 15.12
CA TRP A 7 45.10 73.38 14.67
C TRP A 7 45.11 73.69 13.16
N ASN A 8 44.21 73.01 12.42
CA ASN A 8 43.42 73.46 11.26
C ASN A 8 42.85 72.22 10.51
N SER A 9 41.68 72.19 9.87
CA SER A 9 40.35 72.81 10.09
C SER A 9 39.43 72.37 8.93
N SER A 10 38.11 72.21 9.17
CA SER A 10 37.08 71.73 8.21
C SER A 10 37.14 70.23 7.87
N GLY A 11 36.04 69.45 7.88
CA GLY A 11 34.71 69.71 8.45
C GLY A 11 33.54 69.34 7.52
N SER A 12 33.06 68.11 7.59
CA SER A 12 31.76 67.66 7.04
C SER A 12 31.37 66.30 7.62
N GLU A 13 30.26 66.29 8.36
CA GLU A 13 29.28 65.18 8.56
C GLU A 13 29.78 63.80 9.04
N GLU A 14 29.24 63.35 10.19
CA GLU A 14 29.44 62.02 10.78
C GLU A 14 28.33 61.07 10.30
N ASP A 15 28.68 59.86 9.86
CA ASP A 15 27.72 58.78 9.54
C ASP A 15 28.20 57.48 10.22
N PRO A 16 27.44 56.87 11.14
CA PRO A 16 27.91 55.74 11.95
C PRO A 16 27.73 54.40 11.25
N GLU A 17 28.62 54.07 10.31
CA GLU A 17 28.72 52.72 9.74
C GLU A 17 28.94 51.69 10.86
N THR A 18 27.89 50.90 11.15
CA THR A 18 27.90 49.87 12.19
C THR A 18 28.40 48.57 11.59
N GLU A 19 29.50 48.02 12.11
CA GLU A 19 30.09 46.76 11.61
C GLU A 19 29.09 45.60 11.67
N SER A 20 28.72 45.06 10.51
CA SER A 20 27.94 43.83 10.40
C SER A 20 28.84 42.61 10.64
N GLY A 21 28.79 42.08 11.86
CA GLY A 21 29.43 40.80 12.20
C GLY A 21 28.90 39.65 11.32
N PRO A 22 29.68 38.56 11.15
CA PRO A 22 29.27 37.41 10.36
C PRO A 22 27.98 36.77 10.91
N PRO A 23 27.11 36.23 10.04
CA PRO A 23 25.81 35.70 10.45
C PRO A 23 25.97 34.55 11.45
N VAL A 24 25.14 34.56 12.51
CA VAL A 24 25.26 33.63 13.62
C VAL A 24 24.99 32.19 13.13
N GLU A 25 26.01 31.34 13.26
CA GLU A 25 25.90 29.91 13.00
C GLU A 25 25.17 29.23 14.17
N ARG A 26 24.00 28.62 13.90
CA ARG A 26 23.25 27.88 14.92
C ARG A 26 23.55 26.39 14.80
N CYS A 27 24.07 25.80 15.85
CA CYS A 27 24.28 24.35 15.97
C CYS A 27 23.55 23.79 17.19
N GLY A 28 23.32 22.47 17.19
CA GLY A 28 22.70 21.75 18.30
C GLY A 28 22.18 20.37 17.90
N VAL A 29 21.72 19.60 18.87
CA VAL A 29 21.06 18.31 18.61
C VAL A 29 19.58 18.54 18.27
N LEU A 30 19.12 17.87 17.22
CA LEU A 30 17.69 17.66 16.92
C LEU A 30 17.44 16.18 16.67
N SER A 31 16.31 15.66 17.16
CA SER A 31 15.88 14.32 16.77
C SER A 31 15.28 14.41 15.36
N LYS A 32 15.92 13.78 14.38
CA LYS A 32 15.45 13.72 12.98
C LYS A 32 14.82 12.35 12.72
N TRP A 33 13.67 12.30 12.04
CA TRP A 33 13.17 11.02 11.51
C TRP A 33 14.10 10.50 10.40
N THR A 34 14.33 9.19 10.38
CA THR A 34 15.26 8.55 9.43
C THR A 34 14.60 7.53 8.52
N ASN A 35 13.89 6.55 9.07
CA ASN A 35 13.00 5.59 8.40
C ASN A 35 12.25 4.77 9.46
N TYR A 36 11.35 3.86 9.07
CA TYR A 36 10.58 3.02 10.01
C TYR A 36 11.46 2.14 10.92
N ILE A 37 12.63 1.73 10.44
CA ILE A 37 13.53 0.78 11.13
C ILE A 37 14.30 1.47 12.27
N HIS A 38 14.76 2.71 12.05
CA HIS A 38 15.57 3.47 13.01
C HIS A 38 14.79 4.57 13.74
N GLY A 39 13.64 4.98 13.19
CA GLY A 39 12.71 5.96 13.75
C GLY A 39 13.28 7.37 13.87
N TRP A 40 12.89 8.04 14.95
CA TRP A 40 13.50 9.28 15.42
C TRP A 40 14.91 9.01 15.94
N GLN A 41 15.87 9.80 15.48
CA GLN A 41 17.28 9.62 15.75
C GLN A 41 17.95 10.97 16.00
N ASP A 42 18.70 11.09 17.08
CA ASP A 42 19.41 12.33 17.40
C ASP A 42 20.53 12.58 16.38
N ARG A 43 20.56 13.81 15.85
CA ARG A 43 21.55 14.27 14.89
C ARG A 43 22.08 15.62 15.32
N TRP A 44 23.37 15.82 15.14
CA TRP A 44 23.96 17.15 15.25
C TRP A 44 23.60 17.93 13.99
N VAL A 45 22.89 19.05 14.16
CA VAL A 45 22.40 19.90 13.08
C VAL A 45 23.13 21.23 13.12
N VAL A 46 23.54 21.73 11.95
CA VAL A 46 24.29 22.97 11.77
C VAL A 46 23.62 23.81 10.69
N LEU A 47 23.21 25.02 11.06
CA LEU A 47 22.70 26.07 10.18
C LEU A 47 23.84 27.02 9.82
N LYS A 48 24.26 27.00 8.55
CA LYS A 48 25.41 27.75 8.04
C LYS A 48 25.25 28.05 6.56
N ASN A 49 25.63 29.25 6.11
CA ASN A 49 25.68 29.64 4.69
C ASN A 49 24.39 29.34 3.90
N ASN A 50 23.21 29.70 4.43
CA ASN A 50 21.89 29.43 3.83
C ASN A 50 21.59 27.93 3.60
N ALA A 51 22.25 27.04 4.35
CA ALA A 51 22.02 25.60 4.34
C ALA A 51 21.87 25.03 5.76
N LEU A 52 20.99 24.05 5.90
CA LEU A 52 20.84 23.25 7.11
C LEU A 52 21.44 21.86 6.84
N SER A 53 22.52 21.52 7.54
CA SER A 53 23.26 20.26 7.39
C SER A 53 23.16 19.42 8.66
N TYR A 54 23.16 18.09 8.54
CA TYR A 54 23.14 17.19 9.70
C TYR A 54 24.21 16.10 9.66
N TYR A 55 24.63 15.69 10.86
CA TYR A 55 25.72 14.76 11.15
C TYR A 55 25.25 13.72 12.18
N LYS A 56 26.00 12.61 12.37
CA LYS A 56 25.63 11.56 13.34
C LYS A 56 25.91 11.97 14.79
N SER A 57 27.00 12.69 15.02
CA SER A 57 27.33 13.39 16.28
C SER A 57 28.09 14.68 15.95
N GLU A 58 28.42 15.47 16.97
CA GLU A 58 29.29 16.63 16.85
C GLU A 58 30.72 16.23 16.42
N ASP A 59 31.24 15.14 16.96
CA ASP A 59 32.57 14.58 16.63
C ASP A 59 32.65 14.06 15.18
N GLU A 60 31.53 13.57 14.62
CA GLU A 60 31.49 13.09 13.23
C GLU A 60 31.42 14.23 12.19
N THR A 61 31.53 15.50 12.60
CA THR A 61 31.55 16.64 11.66
C THR A 61 32.72 16.61 10.67
N GLU A 62 33.89 16.08 11.08
CA GLU A 62 35.07 15.92 10.22
C GLU A 62 34.89 14.94 9.05
N TYR A 63 34.01 13.95 9.17
CA TYR A 63 33.74 12.95 8.12
C TYR A 63 32.71 13.41 7.08
N GLY A 64 32.20 14.64 7.21
CA GLY A 64 31.21 15.23 6.30
C GLY A 64 29.75 15.00 6.70
N CYS A 65 28.85 15.81 6.15
CA CYS A 65 27.43 15.76 6.49
C CYS A 65 26.73 14.51 5.94
N ARG A 66 25.81 13.95 6.73
CA ARG A 66 24.89 12.87 6.32
C ARG A 66 23.76 13.39 5.40
N GLY A 67 23.57 14.70 5.34
CA GLY A 67 22.72 15.39 4.38
C GLY A 67 22.71 16.91 4.60
N SER A 68 22.31 17.65 3.57
CA SER A 68 22.21 19.12 3.60
C SER A 68 21.02 19.60 2.76
N ILE A 69 20.28 20.60 3.24
CA ILE A 69 19.19 21.27 2.52
C ILE A 69 19.53 22.76 2.37
N CYS A 70 19.43 23.29 1.14
CA CYS A 70 19.52 24.72 0.86
C CYS A 70 18.19 25.43 1.17
N LEU A 71 18.24 26.44 2.03
CA LEU A 71 17.04 27.05 2.64
C LEU A 71 16.33 28.07 1.74
N SER A 72 16.99 28.54 0.67
CA SER A 72 16.43 29.48 -0.32
C SER A 72 15.06 29.07 -0.90
N LYS A 73 14.73 27.77 -0.88
CA LYS A 73 13.43 27.23 -1.32
C LYS A 73 12.72 26.38 -0.25
N ALA A 74 13.20 26.41 1.00
CA ALA A 74 12.61 25.63 2.08
C ALA A 74 11.25 26.18 2.50
N VAL A 75 10.25 25.30 2.56
CA VAL A 75 9.01 25.54 3.30
C VAL A 75 9.17 24.91 4.67
N ILE A 76 8.82 25.65 5.71
CA ILE A 76 8.92 25.22 7.11
C ILE A 76 7.49 25.12 7.63
N THR A 77 7.14 23.97 8.19
CA THR A 77 5.79 23.67 8.65
C THR A 77 5.86 23.27 10.12
N PRO A 78 5.49 24.15 11.06
CA PRO A 78 5.26 23.74 12.45
C PRO A 78 4.17 22.67 12.48
N HIS A 79 4.35 21.62 13.29
CA HIS A 79 3.39 20.52 13.32
C HIS A 79 2.20 20.82 14.25
N ASP A 80 0.97 20.54 13.78
CA ASP A 80 -0.29 21.00 14.41
C ASP A 80 -0.55 20.45 15.82
N PHE A 81 -0.01 19.28 16.15
CA PHE A 81 -0.32 18.55 17.40
C PHE A 81 0.88 18.32 18.33
N ASP A 82 2.04 18.05 17.73
CA ASP A 82 3.31 17.86 18.45
C ASP A 82 4.04 19.20 18.57
N GLU A 83 3.90 19.84 19.74
CA GLU A 83 4.48 21.15 20.04
C GLU A 83 6.03 21.20 19.97
N CYS A 84 6.72 20.06 19.93
CA CYS A 84 8.18 20.00 19.75
C CYS A 84 8.62 19.78 18.29
N ARG A 85 7.70 19.48 17.35
CA ARG A 85 8.02 19.11 15.96
C ARG A 85 7.80 20.23 14.96
N PHE A 86 8.69 20.27 13.97
CA PHE A 86 8.61 21.10 12.77
C PHE A 86 9.22 20.34 11.59
N ASP A 87 8.65 20.54 10.41
CA ASP A 87 9.04 19.83 9.19
C ASP A 87 9.60 20.82 8.17
N ILE A 88 10.65 20.43 7.45
CA ILE A 88 11.30 21.25 6.41
C ILE A 88 11.20 20.52 5.07
N SER A 89 10.56 21.12 4.08
CA SER A 89 10.45 20.56 2.72
C SER A 89 11.15 21.41 1.65
N VAL A 90 11.90 20.75 0.77
CA VAL A 90 12.51 21.32 -0.44
C VAL A 90 12.31 20.35 -1.60
N ASN A 91 11.51 20.78 -2.58
CA ASN A 91 11.01 19.92 -3.65
C ASN A 91 10.37 18.65 -3.05
N ASP A 92 10.79 17.46 -3.49
CA ASP A 92 10.30 16.16 -3.03
C ASP A 92 11.01 15.63 -1.77
N SER A 93 11.89 16.42 -1.13
CA SER A 93 12.61 16.03 0.09
C SER A 93 12.03 16.71 1.32
N VAL A 94 11.57 15.90 2.29
CA VAL A 94 11.05 16.37 3.59
C VAL A 94 11.95 15.87 4.72
N TRP A 95 12.31 16.77 5.64
CA TRP A 95 12.96 16.43 6.92
C TRP A 95 12.02 16.74 8.07
N TYR A 96 11.52 15.69 8.71
CA TYR A 96 10.80 15.76 9.97
C TYR A 96 11.80 15.93 11.12
N LEU A 97 11.68 17.02 11.91
CA LEU A 97 12.60 17.39 12.98
C LEU A 97 11.86 17.67 14.29
N ARG A 98 12.45 17.24 15.41
CA ARG A 98 11.92 17.47 16.76
C ARG A 98 12.98 18.12 17.65
N ALA A 99 12.60 19.20 18.29
CA ALA A 99 13.40 19.88 19.31
C ALA A 99 13.15 19.29 20.71
N GLN A 100 13.94 19.72 21.69
CA GLN A 100 13.83 19.28 23.08
C GLN A 100 12.50 19.74 23.73
N ASP A 101 12.05 20.95 23.40
CA ASP A 101 10.84 21.59 23.91
C ASP A 101 10.30 22.63 22.89
N PRO A 102 9.09 23.20 23.10
CA PRO A 102 8.48 24.13 22.14
C PRO A 102 9.24 25.45 21.97
N ASP A 103 9.97 25.91 23.00
CA ASP A 103 10.78 27.14 22.92
C ASP A 103 12.00 26.91 22.02
N HIS A 104 12.72 25.80 22.19
CA HIS A 104 13.80 25.40 21.30
C HIS A 104 13.29 25.14 19.87
N ARG A 105 12.07 24.59 19.69
CA ARG A 105 11.44 24.48 18.37
C ARG A 105 11.30 25.85 17.71
N GLN A 106 10.71 26.82 18.41
CA GLN A 106 10.48 28.15 17.85
C GLN A 106 11.81 28.84 17.49
N GLN A 107 12.78 28.82 18.39
CA GLN A 107 14.11 29.39 18.13
C GLN A 107 14.85 28.75 16.93
N TRP A 108 14.61 27.46 16.63
CA TRP A 108 15.14 26.81 15.43
C TRP A 108 14.41 27.28 14.17
N ILE A 109 13.08 27.41 14.20
CA ILE A 109 12.28 27.97 13.09
C ILE A 109 12.75 29.40 12.79
N ASP A 110 12.78 30.27 13.81
CA ASP A 110 13.15 31.69 13.67
C ASP A 110 14.53 31.86 13.01
N ALA A 111 15.52 31.09 13.44
CA ALA A 111 16.87 31.15 12.89
C ALA A 111 16.94 30.67 11.42
N ILE A 112 16.17 29.65 11.06
CA ILE A 112 16.10 29.12 9.68
C ILE A 112 15.38 30.11 8.76
N GLU A 113 14.31 30.77 9.24
CA GLU A 113 13.63 31.85 8.52
C GLU A 113 14.49 33.09 8.34
N GLN A 114 15.31 33.45 9.34
CA GLN A 114 16.28 34.53 9.24
C GLN A 114 17.33 34.24 8.14
N HIS A 115 18.03 33.10 8.20
CA HIS A 115 19.05 32.72 7.20
C HIS A 115 18.47 32.64 5.77
N LYS A 116 17.24 32.16 5.63
CA LYS A 116 16.50 32.15 4.35
C LYS A 116 16.29 33.56 3.81
N THR A 117 15.90 34.51 4.67
CA THR A 117 15.57 35.90 4.29
C THR A 117 16.83 36.73 3.97
N GLU A 118 17.89 36.59 4.77
CA GLU A 118 19.17 37.33 4.57
C GLU A 118 19.82 37.04 3.21
N SER A 119 19.57 35.86 2.64
CA SER A 119 20.06 35.49 1.31
C SER A 119 19.46 36.29 0.14
N GLY A 120 18.48 37.16 0.38
CA GLY A 120 17.81 37.97 -0.65
C GLY A 120 18.61 39.16 -1.19
N TYR A 121 19.80 39.47 -0.66
CA TYR A 121 20.55 40.68 -1.03
C TYR A 121 21.31 40.56 -2.37
N GLY A 122 20.58 40.41 -3.48
CA GLY A 122 21.16 40.25 -4.81
C GLY A 122 20.24 40.55 -6.00
N SER A 123 20.48 41.69 -6.66
CA SER A 123 20.05 42.00 -8.04
C SER A 123 18.58 42.39 -8.33
N GLU A 124 17.77 42.78 -7.34
CA GLU A 124 16.46 43.46 -7.53
C GLU A 124 16.61 44.93 -8.02
N SER A 125 17.43 45.18 -9.06
CA SER A 125 17.75 46.55 -9.50
C SER A 125 17.92 46.76 -11.01
N SER A 126 17.44 45.86 -11.89
CA SER A 126 17.65 46.03 -13.36
C SER A 126 16.57 45.47 -14.32
N LEU A 127 15.29 45.41 -13.94
CA LEU A 127 14.20 45.09 -14.89
C LEU A 127 12.98 46.04 -14.81
N ARG A 128 13.20 47.32 -15.16
CA ARG A 128 12.09 48.22 -15.55
C ARG A 128 11.51 47.82 -16.92
N ARG A 129 10.45 46.99 -16.96
CA ARG A 129 9.56 46.87 -18.15
C ARG A 129 8.08 46.73 -17.76
N HIS A 130 7.30 47.76 -18.11
CA HIS A 130 5.85 47.78 -18.36
C HIS A 130 4.94 46.74 -17.66
N GLY A 131 4.16 47.18 -16.65
CA GLY A 131 3.21 46.32 -15.94
C GLY A 131 1.90 46.94 -15.41
N SER A 132 1.72 48.27 -15.45
CA SER A 132 0.45 48.98 -15.18
C SER A 132 -0.26 48.72 -13.83
N MET A 133 0.06 49.52 -12.80
CA MET A 133 -0.93 49.81 -11.74
C MET A 133 -2.07 50.67 -12.30
N VAL A 134 -3.32 50.22 -12.23
CA VAL A 134 -4.51 51.09 -12.31
C VAL A 134 -5.60 50.58 -11.35
N SER A 135 -5.97 51.42 -10.39
CA SER A 135 -7.14 51.23 -9.52
C SER A 135 -8.32 52.08 -10.03
N LEU A 136 -9.32 51.44 -10.62
CA LEU A 136 -10.64 52.03 -10.90
C LEU A 136 -11.70 50.97 -10.54
N VAL A 137 -12.62 51.16 -9.58
CA VAL A 137 -13.64 52.22 -9.43
C VAL A 137 -14.79 52.08 -10.44
N SER A 138 -15.86 51.44 -9.97
CA SER A 138 -17.29 51.69 -10.25
C SER A 138 -17.84 51.70 -11.69
N GLY A 139 -18.86 50.86 -11.95
CA GLY A 139 -19.98 51.25 -12.84
C GLY A 139 -20.63 50.21 -13.75
N ALA A 140 -21.54 49.36 -13.21
CA ALA A 140 -22.76 48.83 -13.87
C ALA A 140 -23.47 47.82 -12.94
N SER A 141 -24.50 48.16 -12.16
CA SER A 141 -25.92 48.37 -12.53
C SER A 141 -26.56 47.17 -13.26
N GLY A 142 -27.30 46.30 -12.54
CA GLY A 142 -27.77 45.01 -13.11
C GLY A 142 -28.91 44.27 -12.41
N TYR A 143 -29.86 44.98 -11.78
CA TYR A 143 -31.17 44.49 -11.28
C TYR A 143 -31.21 43.63 -10.01
N SER A 144 -32.11 44.04 -9.11
CA SER A 144 -32.38 43.47 -7.79
C SER A 144 -33.55 42.48 -7.79
N ALA A 145 -33.66 41.76 -6.66
CA ALA A 145 -34.87 41.33 -5.94
C ALA A 145 -36.27 41.22 -6.63
N THR A 146 -37.05 40.27 -6.09
CA THR A 146 -38.49 39.99 -6.32
C THR A 146 -38.85 39.21 -7.59
N SER A 147 -39.51 38.06 -7.40
CA SER A 147 -40.79 37.68 -8.03
C SER A 147 -41.15 36.21 -7.79
N THR A 148 -41.98 35.95 -6.78
CA THR A 148 -42.62 34.65 -6.56
C THR A 148 -43.77 34.44 -7.55
N SER A 149 -43.50 33.90 -8.74
CA SER A 149 -44.58 33.56 -9.70
C SER A 149 -44.28 32.33 -10.57
N SER A 150 -44.44 31.14 -9.99
CA SER A 150 -44.66 29.91 -10.75
C SER A 150 -46.06 29.89 -11.42
N PHE A 151 -46.34 28.83 -12.19
CA PHE A 151 -47.66 28.42 -12.72
C PHE A 151 -48.33 29.20 -13.87
N LYS A 152 -48.17 30.51 -14.06
CA LYS A 152 -49.01 31.27 -15.05
C LYS A 152 -48.77 31.01 -16.56
N LYS A 153 -47.81 30.18 -16.98
CA LYS A 153 -47.53 29.87 -18.41
C LYS A 153 -48.35 28.73 -19.04
N GLY A 154 -49.39 28.23 -18.36
CA GLY A 154 -50.23 27.11 -18.84
C GLY A 154 -51.50 27.50 -19.62
N HIS A 155 -51.82 28.78 -19.72
CA HIS A 155 -53.14 29.24 -20.18
C HIS A 155 -53.41 29.04 -21.68
N SER A 156 -52.48 29.43 -22.57
CA SER A 156 -52.73 29.43 -24.01
C SER A 156 -53.08 28.08 -24.62
N LEU A 157 -52.50 26.98 -24.12
CA LEU A 157 -52.84 25.64 -24.58
C LEU A 157 -54.23 25.20 -24.09
N ARG A 158 -54.63 25.59 -22.87
CA ARG A 158 -55.98 25.34 -22.34
C ARG A 158 -57.05 26.12 -23.12
N GLU A 159 -56.76 27.37 -23.46
CA GLU A 159 -57.61 28.23 -24.29
C GLU A 159 -57.80 27.62 -25.69
N LYS A 160 -56.72 27.19 -26.33
CA LYS A 160 -56.76 26.56 -27.66
C LYS A 160 -57.43 25.18 -27.67
N LEU A 161 -57.33 24.42 -26.58
CA LEU A 161 -58.14 23.20 -26.40
C LEU A 161 -59.64 23.53 -26.28
N ALA A 162 -60.03 24.55 -25.51
CA ALA A 162 -61.43 24.97 -25.42
C ALA A 162 -61.98 25.53 -26.75
N GLU A 163 -61.16 26.20 -27.55
CA GLU A 163 -61.50 26.54 -28.95
C GLU A 163 -61.75 25.28 -29.79
N MET A 164 -60.89 24.26 -29.70
CA MET A 164 -61.09 22.98 -30.40
C MET A 164 -62.37 22.25 -29.94
N GLU A 165 -62.70 22.28 -28.65
CA GLU A 165 -63.97 21.74 -28.14
C GLU A 165 -65.18 22.50 -28.69
N THR A 166 -65.08 23.82 -28.81
CA THR A 166 -66.11 24.66 -29.43
C THR A 166 -66.27 24.33 -30.92
N PHE A 167 -65.17 24.18 -31.66
CA PHE A 167 -65.22 23.80 -33.08
C PHE A 167 -65.73 22.36 -33.29
N ARG A 168 -65.39 21.41 -32.39
CA ARG A 168 -65.98 20.06 -32.38
C ARG A 168 -67.50 20.14 -32.27
N ASP A 169 -68.02 20.91 -31.32
CA ASP A 169 -69.45 21.02 -31.10
C ASP A 169 -70.18 21.75 -32.25
N ILE A 170 -69.49 22.63 -32.97
CA ILE A 170 -69.99 23.23 -34.21
C ILE A 170 -70.01 22.18 -35.34
N LEU A 171 -68.93 21.43 -35.55
CA LEU A 171 -68.88 20.36 -36.56
C LEU A 171 -69.94 19.28 -36.33
N CYS A 172 -70.15 18.82 -35.09
CA CYS A 172 -71.18 17.82 -34.80
C CYS A 172 -72.58 18.30 -35.23
N ARG A 173 -72.95 19.55 -34.89
CA ARG A 173 -74.23 20.14 -35.33
C ARG A 173 -74.33 20.30 -36.85
N GLN A 174 -73.23 20.65 -37.51
CA GLN A 174 -73.19 20.78 -38.98
C GLN A 174 -73.33 19.42 -39.67
N VAL A 175 -72.67 18.38 -39.15
CA VAL A 175 -72.84 17.00 -39.60
C VAL A 175 -74.28 16.55 -39.37
N ASP A 176 -74.88 16.81 -38.20
CA ASP A 176 -76.28 16.48 -37.92
C ASP A 176 -77.26 17.18 -38.88
N THR A 177 -77.00 18.43 -39.27
CA THR A 177 -77.85 19.19 -40.22
C THR A 177 -77.66 18.68 -41.65
N LEU A 178 -76.41 18.46 -42.08
CA LEU A 178 -76.10 17.94 -43.41
C LEU A 178 -76.61 16.50 -43.59
N GLN A 179 -76.50 15.66 -42.56
CA GLN A 179 -77.05 14.31 -42.56
C GLN A 179 -78.56 14.34 -42.76
N LYS A 180 -79.31 15.13 -41.97
CA LYS A 180 -80.77 15.30 -42.13
C LYS A 180 -81.16 15.81 -43.52
N TYR A 181 -80.33 16.66 -44.13
CA TYR A 181 -80.54 17.11 -45.52
C TYR A 181 -80.36 15.96 -46.51
N PHE A 182 -79.29 15.18 -46.40
CA PHE A 182 -79.04 14.02 -47.27
C PHE A 182 -80.07 12.90 -47.06
N ASP A 183 -80.47 12.62 -45.82
CA ASP A 183 -81.54 11.68 -45.49
C ASP A 183 -82.85 12.11 -46.16
N ALA A 184 -83.25 13.38 -46.03
CA ALA A 184 -84.44 13.93 -46.67
C ALA A 184 -84.37 13.92 -48.22
N CYS A 185 -83.18 14.04 -48.80
CA CYS A 185 -82.97 13.85 -50.24
C CYS A 185 -83.11 12.38 -50.67
N ALA A 186 -82.58 11.42 -49.89
CA ALA A 186 -82.75 10.00 -50.17
C ALA A 186 -84.24 9.59 -50.07
N ASP A 187 -84.91 10.02 -49.00
CA ASP A 187 -86.35 9.86 -48.78
C ASP A 187 -87.20 10.39 -49.94
N ALA A 188 -86.77 11.49 -50.57
CA ALA A 188 -87.45 12.10 -51.71
C ALA A 188 -87.27 11.29 -53.00
N VAL A 189 -86.07 10.74 -53.24
CA VAL A 189 -85.82 9.87 -54.41
C VAL A 189 -86.66 8.59 -54.32
N SER A 190 -86.66 7.92 -53.16
CA SER A 190 -87.45 6.69 -52.97
C SER A 190 -88.97 6.94 -53.06
N LYS A 191 -89.45 8.14 -52.76
CA LYS A 191 -90.86 8.54 -52.95
C LYS A 191 -91.22 8.83 -54.42
N ASP A 192 -90.28 9.37 -55.20
CA ASP A 192 -90.49 9.65 -56.63
C ASP A 192 -90.47 8.36 -57.48
N GLU A 193 -89.62 7.38 -57.12
CA GLU A 193 -89.68 6.02 -57.70
C GLU A 193 -91.05 5.36 -57.43
N LEU A 194 -91.54 5.41 -56.18
CA LEU A 194 -92.86 4.90 -55.77
C LEU A 194 -94.07 5.63 -56.39
N GLN A 195 -93.87 6.78 -57.05
CA GLN A 195 -94.93 7.49 -57.77
C GLN A 195 -94.86 7.29 -59.29
N ARG A 196 -93.68 7.12 -59.88
CA ARG A 196 -93.57 6.80 -61.32
C ARG A 196 -94.07 5.40 -61.67
N ASP A 197 -94.00 4.45 -60.73
CA ASP A 197 -94.50 3.07 -60.86
C ASP A 197 -96.05 2.96 -60.79
N LYS A 198 -96.79 4.09 -60.89
CA LYS A 198 -98.26 4.16 -60.72
C LYS A 198 -99.02 4.99 -61.77
N VAL A 199 -98.35 5.49 -62.81
CA VAL A 199 -98.99 6.36 -63.83
C VAL A 199 -98.81 5.75 -65.22
N VAL A 200 -99.23 4.48 -65.36
CA VAL A 200 -99.21 3.72 -66.61
C VAL A 200 -100.51 2.91 -66.75
N GLU A 201 -101.63 3.62 -66.90
CA GLU A 201 -102.93 3.14 -67.41
C GLU A 201 -103.83 4.39 -67.63
N ASP A 202 -104.49 4.46 -68.80
CA ASP A 202 -105.54 5.41 -69.28
C ASP A 202 -105.29 6.96 -69.24
N ASP A 203 -105.67 7.76 -70.26
CA ASP A 203 -105.77 7.51 -71.71
C ASP A 203 -105.83 8.83 -72.56
N GLU A 204 -105.57 8.71 -73.87
CA GLU A 204 -105.85 9.56 -75.06
C GLU A 204 -105.52 11.10 -75.18
N ASP A 205 -105.01 11.42 -76.38
CA ASP A 205 -105.15 12.61 -77.26
C ASP A 205 -104.47 14.02 -77.10
N ASP A 206 -103.46 14.18 -78.00
CA ASP A 206 -103.15 15.30 -78.92
C ASP A 206 -102.22 16.49 -78.52
N PHE A 207 -101.65 17.12 -79.56
CA PHE A 207 -100.42 17.92 -79.64
C PHE A 207 -100.70 19.19 -80.55
N PRO A 208 -99.73 19.99 -81.04
CA PRO A 208 -98.65 20.70 -80.32
C PRO A 208 -98.33 22.16 -80.79
N THR A 209 -97.63 22.93 -79.93
CA THR A 209 -96.57 23.95 -80.31
C THR A 209 -96.99 25.20 -81.15
N THR A 210 -96.16 26.21 -81.51
CA THR A 210 -94.69 26.48 -81.42
C THR A 210 -94.34 27.99 -81.46
N ARG A 211 -93.08 28.35 -81.13
CA ARG A 211 -92.24 29.47 -81.69
C ARG A 211 -92.55 30.95 -81.34
N SER A 212 -91.63 31.93 -81.47
CA SER A 212 -90.13 32.04 -81.33
C SER A 212 -89.72 33.55 -81.55
N ASP A 213 -88.48 34.06 -81.79
CA ASP A 213 -87.12 33.53 -82.02
C ASP A 213 -86.00 34.61 -81.79
N GLY A 214 -84.72 34.17 -81.71
CA GLY A 214 -83.49 34.96 -82.03
C GLY A 214 -82.94 36.03 -81.03
N ASP A 215 -81.65 36.42 -81.06
CA ASP A 215 -80.50 35.82 -81.77
C ASP A 215 -79.10 36.37 -81.31
N PHE A 216 -78.07 35.49 -81.33
CA PHE A 216 -76.63 35.74 -81.60
C PHE A 216 -75.80 36.60 -80.57
N LEU A 217 -74.48 36.42 -80.33
CA LEU A 217 -73.39 35.60 -80.93
C LEU A 217 -72.24 35.29 -79.92
N HIS A 218 -71.64 34.09 -80.02
CA HIS A 218 -70.22 33.69 -79.74
C HIS A 218 -69.44 34.16 -78.46
N SER A 219 -68.53 33.38 -77.85
CA SER A 219 -68.09 31.95 -77.89
C SER A 219 -66.93 31.78 -76.86
N THR A 220 -66.30 30.64 -76.48
CA THR A 220 -66.36 29.19 -76.83
C THR A 220 -65.84 28.37 -75.61
N ASN A 221 -66.13 27.06 -75.55
CA ASN A 221 -65.44 25.99 -74.79
C ASN A 221 -65.45 26.06 -73.23
N GLY A 222 -65.90 25.02 -72.51
CA GLY A 222 -66.57 23.78 -72.90
C GLY A 222 -66.98 22.98 -71.64
N ASN A 223 -68.23 22.52 -71.50
CA ASN A 223 -68.75 21.20 -71.97
C ASN A 223 -67.99 20.01 -71.34
N LYS A 224 -68.61 19.06 -70.61
CA LYS A 224 -70.03 18.73 -70.28
C LYS A 224 -70.08 18.34 -68.77
N GLU A 225 -71.19 18.09 -68.08
CA GLU A 225 -72.47 17.44 -68.44
C GLU A 225 -73.68 18.05 -67.70
N LYS A 226 -74.86 17.95 -68.33
CA LYS A 226 -76.17 18.16 -67.69
C LYS A 226 -76.86 16.82 -67.53
N LEU A 227 -77.13 16.38 -66.31
CA LEU A 227 -78.15 15.38 -66.02
C LEU A 227 -78.69 15.54 -64.59
N PHE A 228 -79.83 14.92 -64.33
CA PHE A 228 -80.69 15.00 -63.14
C PHE A 228 -81.63 16.24 -63.04
N PRO A 229 -82.96 16.02 -62.91
CA PRO A 229 -83.93 17.11 -62.70
C PRO A 229 -83.79 17.75 -61.31
N HIS A 230 -84.24 19.00 -61.19
CA HIS A 230 -84.23 19.77 -59.94
C HIS A 230 -85.40 19.36 -59.02
N VAL A 231 -85.45 18.08 -58.61
CA VAL A 231 -86.42 17.56 -57.65
C VAL A 231 -86.22 18.30 -56.32
N THR A 232 -87.09 19.27 -56.06
CA THR A 232 -87.11 20.07 -54.83
C THR A 232 -88.05 19.37 -53.85
N PRO A 233 -87.56 18.71 -52.78
CA PRO A 233 -88.44 17.99 -51.88
C PRO A 233 -89.30 19.00 -51.12
N LYS A 234 -90.62 18.91 -51.30
CA LYS A 234 -91.62 19.76 -50.63
C LYS A 234 -91.62 19.49 -49.12
N GLY A 235 -90.68 20.11 -48.42
CA GLY A 235 -90.36 19.88 -47.02
C GLY A 235 -89.05 20.54 -46.57
N ILE A 236 -88.06 20.72 -47.44
CA ILE A 236 -86.74 21.29 -47.09
C ILE A 236 -86.75 22.84 -47.20
N ASN A 237 -87.80 23.47 -46.67
CA ASN A 237 -87.95 24.94 -46.68
C ASN A 237 -87.20 25.57 -45.49
N GLY A 238 -85.86 25.59 -45.54
CA GLY A 238 -85.07 26.35 -44.56
C GLY A 238 -83.58 26.03 -44.43
N ILE A 239 -83.07 24.91 -44.97
CA ILE A 239 -81.66 24.54 -44.85
C ILE A 239 -80.85 25.12 -46.02
N ASP A 240 -80.02 26.13 -45.76
CA ASP A 240 -79.02 26.59 -46.74
C ASP A 240 -77.83 25.63 -46.75
N PHE A 241 -77.92 24.59 -47.58
CA PHE A 241 -76.84 23.63 -47.80
C PHE A 241 -75.52 24.29 -48.21
N LYS A 242 -75.56 25.42 -48.93
CA LYS A 242 -74.36 26.14 -49.36
C LYS A 242 -73.71 26.87 -48.18
N GLY A 243 -74.52 27.52 -47.35
CA GLY A 243 -74.10 28.11 -46.07
C GLY A 243 -73.51 27.06 -45.12
N GLU A 244 -74.18 25.92 -44.94
CA GLU A 244 -73.70 24.82 -44.09
C GLU A 244 -72.38 24.24 -44.62
N ALA A 245 -72.26 23.95 -45.92
CA ALA A 245 -71.03 23.44 -46.52
C ALA A 245 -69.85 24.44 -46.43
N ILE A 246 -70.11 25.75 -46.58
CA ILE A 246 -69.11 26.80 -46.36
C ILE A 246 -68.68 26.83 -44.89
N THR A 247 -69.62 26.74 -43.95
CA THR A 247 -69.33 26.85 -42.52
C THR A 247 -68.66 25.59 -41.97
N PHE A 248 -69.01 24.40 -42.48
CA PHE A 248 -68.31 23.14 -42.22
C PHE A 248 -66.84 23.21 -42.69
N LYS A 249 -66.61 23.73 -43.90
CA LYS A 249 -65.25 23.95 -44.43
C LYS A 249 -64.46 24.94 -43.58
N ALA A 250 -65.09 26.05 -43.14
CA ALA A 250 -64.47 27.04 -42.27
C ALA A 250 -64.13 26.47 -40.88
N THR A 251 -65.03 25.70 -40.28
CA THR A 251 -64.85 25.08 -38.95
C THR A 251 -63.74 24.03 -38.98
N THR A 252 -63.71 23.20 -40.05
CA THR A 252 -62.64 22.22 -40.28
C THR A 252 -61.28 22.91 -40.44
N ALA A 253 -61.20 24.00 -41.21
CA ALA A 253 -59.97 24.79 -41.33
C ALA A 253 -59.54 25.44 -40.01
N GLY A 254 -60.50 25.90 -39.20
CA GLY A 254 -60.27 26.41 -37.84
C GLY A 254 -59.64 25.37 -36.91
N ILE A 255 -60.12 24.12 -36.94
CA ILE A 255 -59.52 23.02 -36.17
C ILE A 255 -58.10 22.73 -36.63
N LEU A 256 -57.83 22.66 -37.94
CA LEU A 256 -56.48 22.39 -38.46
C LEU A 256 -55.48 23.49 -38.07
N ALA A 257 -55.89 24.76 -38.17
CA ALA A 257 -55.08 25.90 -37.73
C ALA A 257 -54.82 25.86 -36.20
N THR A 258 -55.84 25.53 -35.41
CA THR A 258 -55.74 25.47 -33.95
C THR A 258 -54.86 24.30 -33.49
N LEU A 259 -54.97 23.12 -34.13
CA LEU A 259 -54.08 21.97 -33.93
C LEU A 259 -52.62 22.33 -34.22
N SER A 260 -52.36 23.02 -35.34
CA SER A 260 -51.01 23.47 -35.71
C SER A 260 -50.43 24.41 -34.65
N HIS A 261 -51.25 25.33 -34.12
CA HIS A 261 -50.84 26.23 -33.04
C HIS A 261 -50.63 25.50 -31.70
N CYS A 262 -51.44 24.49 -31.37
CA CYS A 262 -51.21 23.63 -30.22
C CYS A 262 -49.86 22.89 -30.32
N ILE A 263 -49.52 22.37 -31.50
CA ILE A 263 -48.22 21.73 -31.78
C ILE A 263 -47.08 22.74 -31.61
N GLU A 264 -47.19 23.95 -32.17
CA GLU A 264 -46.20 25.01 -31.94
C GLU A 264 -46.00 25.33 -30.46
N LEU A 265 -47.08 25.44 -29.68
CA LEU A 265 -47.02 25.72 -28.24
C LEU A 265 -46.35 24.58 -27.46
N MET A 266 -46.57 23.33 -27.88
CA MET A 266 -45.91 22.15 -27.31
C MET A 266 -44.41 22.13 -27.65
N VAL A 267 -44.03 22.31 -28.92
CA VAL A 267 -42.63 22.38 -29.35
C VAL A 267 -41.90 23.53 -28.64
N LYS A 268 -42.46 24.75 -28.61
CA LYS A 268 -41.88 25.89 -27.88
C LYS A 268 -41.73 25.64 -26.37
N ARG A 269 -42.53 24.73 -25.80
CA ARG A 269 -42.44 24.32 -24.39
C ARG A 269 -41.40 23.22 -24.17
N GLU A 270 -41.29 22.26 -25.07
CA GLU A 270 -40.24 21.23 -25.10
C GLU A 270 -38.85 21.86 -25.24
N ASP A 271 -38.70 22.75 -26.22
CA ASP A 271 -37.52 23.58 -26.47
C ASP A 271 -37.10 24.38 -25.21
N SER A 272 -38.07 24.91 -24.46
CA SER A 272 -37.85 25.61 -23.18
C SER A 272 -37.55 24.68 -22.00
N TRP A 273 -37.82 23.37 -22.09
CA TRP A 273 -37.43 22.38 -21.09
C TRP A 273 -36.06 21.80 -21.39
N GLN A 274 -35.74 21.52 -22.67
CA GLN A 274 -34.41 21.10 -23.10
C GLN A 274 -33.36 22.13 -22.66
N LYS A 275 -33.57 23.42 -22.99
CA LYS A 275 -32.73 24.56 -22.58
C LYS A 275 -32.64 24.79 -21.05
N ARG A 276 -33.38 24.03 -20.23
CA ARG A 276 -33.24 23.96 -18.76
C ARG A 276 -32.48 22.70 -18.34
N LEU A 277 -32.80 21.56 -18.93
CA LEU A 277 -32.10 20.29 -18.73
C LEU A 277 -30.61 20.42 -19.09
N ASP A 278 -30.29 21.05 -20.22
CA ASP A 278 -28.91 21.33 -20.65
C ASP A 278 -28.15 22.13 -19.60
N LYS A 279 -28.80 23.14 -19.00
CA LYS A 279 -28.19 24.03 -17.99
C LYS A 279 -27.94 23.34 -16.66
N GLU A 280 -28.89 22.53 -16.17
CA GLU A 280 -28.66 21.74 -14.96
C GLU A 280 -27.68 20.59 -15.20
N THR A 281 -27.61 20.03 -16.40
CA THR A 281 -26.60 19.02 -16.79
C THR A 281 -25.19 19.62 -16.81
N GLU A 282 -25.02 20.80 -17.41
CA GLU A 282 -23.75 21.54 -17.42
C GLU A 282 -23.32 21.97 -16.00
N LYS A 283 -24.27 22.40 -15.16
CA LYS A 283 -24.04 22.73 -13.74
C LYS A 283 -23.66 21.49 -12.92
N LYS A 284 -24.30 20.34 -13.16
CA LYS A 284 -23.92 19.05 -12.58
C LYS A 284 -22.49 18.69 -12.98
N ARG A 285 -22.15 18.70 -14.29
CA ARG A 285 -20.81 18.42 -14.82
C ARG A 285 -19.73 19.27 -14.14
N ARG A 286 -19.94 20.59 -14.04
CA ARG A 286 -19.01 21.51 -13.33
C ARG A 286 -18.86 21.18 -11.85
N THR A 287 -19.92 20.72 -11.19
CA THR A 287 -19.89 20.34 -9.77
C THR A 287 -19.14 19.02 -9.56
N GLU A 288 -19.34 18.04 -10.45
CA GLU A 288 -18.62 16.76 -10.46
C GLU A 288 -17.13 16.95 -10.79
N GLU A 289 -16.78 17.84 -11.72
CA GLU A 289 -15.40 18.23 -12.02
C GLU A 289 -14.74 18.98 -10.85
N ALA A 290 -15.45 19.93 -10.23
CA ALA A 290 -14.95 20.62 -9.04
C ALA A 290 -14.73 19.65 -7.87
N TYR A 291 -15.65 18.71 -7.64
CA TYR A 291 -15.51 17.64 -6.63
C TYR A 291 -14.33 16.72 -6.95
N LYS A 292 -14.19 16.26 -8.20
CA LYS A 292 -13.06 15.41 -8.63
C LYS A 292 -11.72 16.13 -8.45
N ASN A 293 -11.64 17.42 -8.81
CA ASN A 293 -10.45 18.23 -8.60
C ASN A 293 -10.16 18.42 -7.10
N ALA A 294 -11.15 18.78 -6.29
CA ALA A 294 -10.99 18.92 -4.84
C ALA A 294 -10.55 17.60 -4.17
N MET A 295 -11.06 16.45 -4.62
CA MET A 295 -10.67 15.14 -4.12
C MET A 295 -9.28 14.71 -4.61
N THR A 296 -8.84 15.19 -5.78
CA THR A 296 -7.46 15.02 -6.27
C THR A 296 -6.48 15.89 -5.49
N GLU A 297 -6.83 17.14 -5.19
CA GLU A 297 -6.04 18.02 -4.31
C GLU A 297 -6.02 17.51 -2.86
N LEU A 298 -7.10 16.93 -2.35
CA LEU A 298 -7.12 16.27 -1.05
C LEU A 298 -6.16 15.06 -1.03
N LYS A 299 -6.15 14.24 -2.09
CA LYS A 299 -5.18 13.16 -2.24
C LYS A 299 -3.74 13.66 -2.35
N LYS A 300 -3.47 14.78 -3.03
CA LYS A 300 -2.13 15.42 -3.01
C LYS A 300 -1.76 15.87 -1.59
N LYS A 301 -2.68 16.50 -0.87
CA LYS A 301 -2.45 16.94 0.52
C LYS A 301 -2.26 15.79 1.50
N SER A 302 -2.80 14.59 1.23
CA SER A 302 -2.48 13.40 2.04
C SER A 302 -1.08 12.83 1.79
N HIS A 303 -0.29 13.37 0.84
CA HIS A 303 1.16 13.12 0.75
C HIS A 303 1.98 14.04 1.67
N PHE A 304 1.33 14.77 2.59
CA PHE A 304 1.96 15.49 3.71
C PHE A 304 1.44 14.98 5.07
N GLY A 305 1.09 13.69 5.14
CA GLY A 305 1.08 12.99 6.42
C GLY A 305 2.52 12.82 6.92
N GLY A 306 2.75 12.91 8.23
CA GLY A 306 4.09 12.73 8.80
C GLY A 306 4.60 11.28 8.76
N PRO A 307 5.72 10.99 9.44
CA PRO A 307 6.28 9.64 9.56
C PRO A 307 5.27 8.57 9.95
N ASP A 308 4.34 8.90 10.84
CA ASP A 308 3.29 8.00 11.34
C ASP A 308 2.25 7.58 10.26
N TYR A 309 2.30 8.22 9.08
CA TYR A 309 1.39 8.08 7.95
C TYR A 309 2.10 7.61 6.65
N GLU A 310 3.39 7.91 6.48
CA GLU A 310 4.22 7.32 5.42
C GLU A 310 4.75 5.93 5.81
N GLU A 311 5.15 5.76 7.07
CA GLU A 311 5.87 4.57 7.55
C GLU A 311 5.29 3.96 8.85
N GLY A 312 4.49 4.71 9.61
CA GLY A 312 3.93 4.23 10.88
C GLY A 312 2.80 3.20 10.74
N PRO A 313 2.16 2.80 11.87
CA PRO A 313 1.09 1.79 11.89
C PRO A 313 -0.21 2.22 11.18
N ASN A 314 -0.29 3.46 10.66
CA ASN A 314 -1.38 3.93 9.80
C ASN A 314 -0.95 4.07 8.32
N SER A 315 0.25 3.60 7.95
CA SER A 315 0.79 3.72 6.60
C SER A 315 -0.09 3.00 5.57
N LEU A 316 -0.15 3.58 4.37
CA LEU A 316 -0.80 2.98 3.20
C LEU A 316 0.15 2.08 2.39
N ILE A 317 1.37 1.83 2.88
CA ILE A 317 2.24 0.77 2.36
C ILE A 317 1.47 -0.56 2.38
N ASN A 318 1.46 -1.26 1.24
CA ASN A 318 0.81 -2.55 1.15
C ASN A 318 1.70 -3.64 1.77
N GLU A 319 1.13 -4.79 2.12
CA GLU A 319 1.89 -5.86 2.80
C GLU A 319 3.11 -6.33 1.99
N GLU A 320 2.98 -6.44 0.66
CA GLU A 320 4.05 -6.87 -0.26
C GLU A 320 5.23 -5.88 -0.26
N GLU A 321 4.97 -4.58 -0.43
CA GLU A 321 5.97 -3.51 -0.38
C GLU A 321 6.64 -3.37 1.00
N PHE A 322 5.90 -3.63 2.08
CA PHE A 322 6.46 -3.72 3.43
C PHE A 322 7.38 -4.94 3.60
N PHE A 323 7.01 -6.10 3.05
CA PHE A 323 7.87 -7.30 3.10
C PHE A 323 9.12 -7.14 2.22
N ASP A 324 9.01 -6.55 1.03
CA ASP A 324 10.16 -6.19 0.18
C ASP A 324 11.14 -5.27 0.93
N ALA A 325 10.64 -4.26 1.66
CA ALA A 325 11.46 -3.37 2.47
C ALA A 325 12.18 -4.11 3.63
N VAL A 326 11.52 -5.11 4.24
CA VAL A 326 12.08 -5.96 5.30
C VAL A 326 13.11 -6.95 4.75
N GLU A 327 12.81 -7.66 3.66
CA GLU A 327 13.77 -8.57 3.03
C GLU A 327 14.99 -7.79 2.55
N ALA A 328 14.81 -6.66 1.85
CA ALA A 328 15.92 -5.79 1.44
C ALA A 328 16.72 -5.20 2.61
N ALA A 329 16.12 -5.02 3.80
CA ALA A 329 16.85 -4.61 5.01
C ALA A 329 17.71 -5.74 5.58
N LEU A 330 17.20 -6.96 5.60
CA LEU A 330 17.93 -8.15 6.05
C LEU A 330 19.06 -8.50 5.05
N ASP A 331 18.81 -8.34 3.76
CA ASP A 331 19.81 -8.47 2.68
C ASP A 331 20.95 -7.45 2.80
N ARG A 332 20.67 -6.24 3.29
CA ARG A 332 21.69 -5.22 3.59
C ARG A 332 22.49 -5.61 4.84
N GLN A 333 21.83 -6.14 5.87
CA GLN A 333 22.49 -6.62 7.08
C GLN A 333 23.44 -7.79 6.77
N ASP A 334 23.02 -8.78 5.98
CA ASP A 334 23.86 -9.92 5.62
C ASP A 334 25.11 -9.49 4.82
N LYS A 335 24.97 -8.55 3.87
CA LYS A 335 26.11 -7.97 3.13
C LYS A 335 27.11 -7.23 4.04
N ILE A 336 26.64 -6.59 5.11
CA ILE A 336 27.49 -5.95 6.12
C ILE A 336 28.18 -7.02 6.99
N GLU A 337 27.47 -8.08 7.39
CA GLU A 337 28.05 -9.18 8.18
C GLU A 337 29.10 -9.97 7.36
N GLU A 338 28.87 -10.25 6.07
CA GLU A 338 29.84 -10.86 5.16
C GLU A 338 31.10 -10.01 4.98
N GLN A 339 30.96 -8.68 4.82
CA GLN A 339 32.09 -7.76 4.76
C GLN A 339 32.90 -7.80 6.05
N SER A 340 32.24 -7.72 7.22
CA SER A 340 32.91 -7.75 8.53
C SER A 340 33.66 -9.07 8.79
N GLN A 341 33.16 -10.20 8.27
CA GLN A 341 33.85 -11.50 8.35
C GLN A 341 35.04 -11.55 7.38
N SER A 342 34.87 -11.02 6.16
CA SER A 342 35.94 -10.95 5.15
C SER A 342 37.12 -10.09 5.62
N GLU A 343 36.87 -8.98 6.33
CA GLU A 343 37.90 -8.14 6.93
C GLU A 343 38.63 -8.86 8.08
N LYS A 344 37.90 -9.54 8.97
CA LYS A 344 38.52 -10.36 10.04
C LYS A 344 39.43 -11.45 9.49
N VAL A 345 39.05 -12.11 8.39
CA VAL A 345 39.89 -13.11 7.71
C VAL A 345 41.11 -12.46 7.06
N ARG A 346 40.96 -11.30 6.40
CA ARG A 346 42.10 -10.55 5.81
C ARG A 346 43.13 -10.09 6.83
N LEU A 347 42.70 -9.69 8.04
CA LEU A 347 43.59 -9.28 9.13
C LEU A 347 44.40 -10.44 9.73
N HIS A 348 44.06 -11.69 9.41
CA HIS A 348 44.72 -12.89 9.93
C HIS A 348 45.67 -13.59 8.94
N TRP A 349 46.18 -12.88 7.93
CA TRP A 349 47.28 -13.36 7.06
C TRP A 349 48.66 -12.86 7.57
N PRO A 350 49.51 -13.72 8.16
CA PRO A 350 50.87 -13.33 8.53
C PRO A 350 51.74 -13.21 7.27
N THR A 351 52.23 -12.00 7.00
CA THR A 351 53.13 -11.76 5.86
C THR A 351 54.53 -12.30 6.17
N SER A 352 54.90 -13.40 5.52
CA SER A 352 56.26 -13.95 5.33
C SER A 352 57.34 -13.66 6.40
N LEU A 353 57.65 -14.67 7.21
CA LEU A 353 58.92 -14.77 7.97
C LEU A 353 60.14 -14.77 7.01
N PRO A 354 61.28 -14.19 7.42
CA PRO A 354 62.31 -15.05 8.01
C PRO A 354 63.14 -14.44 9.18
N SER A 355 63.43 -15.30 10.17
CA SER A 355 64.68 -15.39 10.98
C SER A 355 65.38 -14.09 11.48
N GLY A 356 65.33 -13.83 12.79
CA GLY A 356 66.21 -12.88 13.48
C GLY A 356 66.08 -12.93 15.00
N ASP A 357 67.21 -12.91 15.73
CA ASP A 357 67.29 -13.28 17.15
C ASP A 357 66.77 -12.24 18.16
N ALA A 358 66.53 -12.77 19.37
CA ALA A 358 66.01 -12.12 20.58
C ALA A 358 66.68 -10.79 21.02
N PHE A 359 65.90 -9.96 21.74
CA PHE A 359 66.21 -9.61 23.14
C PHE A 359 64.94 -9.14 23.90
N SER A 360 65.00 -9.08 25.23
CA SER A 360 63.83 -8.85 26.12
C SER A 360 63.73 -7.42 26.65
N SER A 361 62.51 -6.91 26.85
CA SER A 361 62.22 -5.84 27.82
C SER A 361 60.83 -6.03 28.46
N VAL A 362 60.63 -5.46 29.66
CA VAL A 362 59.48 -5.74 30.54
C VAL A 362 58.37 -4.69 30.35
N GLY A 363 57.11 -5.15 30.24
CA GLY A 363 55.92 -4.32 30.31
C GLY A 363 54.84 -4.99 31.16
N THR A 364 54.42 -4.36 32.27
CA THR A 364 53.53 -4.97 33.27
C THR A 364 52.12 -4.39 33.20
N HIS A 365 51.11 -5.22 32.91
CA HIS A 365 49.72 -4.96 33.32
C HIS A 365 49.02 -6.25 33.73
N ARG A 366 48.24 -6.20 34.83
CA ARG A 366 47.44 -7.32 35.32
C ARG A 366 46.00 -7.20 34.81
N PHE A 367 45.45 -8.29 34.30
CA PHE A 367 44.07 -8.66 34.59
C PHE A 367 44.02 -10.19 34.82
N VAL A 368 43.15 -10.65 35.72
CA VAL A 368 43.19 -12.03 36.23
C VAL A 368 41.90 -12.77 35.89
N GLN A 369 42.00 -13.72 34.95
CA GLN A 369 41.11 -14.87 34.86
C GLN A 369 41.96 -16.14 34.70
N LYS A 370 41.57 -17.22 35.38
CA LYS A 370 42.30 -18.49 35.37
C LYS A 370 41.98 -19.28 34.09
N PRO A 371 42.96 -19.72 33.30
CA PRO A 371 42.75 -20.86 32.42
C PRO A 371 42.72 -22.14 33.26
N TYR A 372 41.60 -22.87 33.25
CA TYR A 372 41.54 -24.22 33.84
C TYR A 372 42.10 -25.24 32.83
N SER A 373 43.40 -25.49 32.91
CA SER A 373 44.04 -26.55 32.11
C SER A 373 43.60 -27.94 32.56
N ARG A 374 42.65 -28.55 31.84
CA ARG A 374 42.48 -30.01 31.81
C ARG A 374 42.83 -30.53 30.42
N SER A 375 44.06 -31.04 30.28
CA SER A 375 44.37 -32.00 29.23
C SER A 375 43.88 -33.37 29.73
N SER A 376 42.90 -33.94 29.04
CA SER A 376 42.39 -35.28 29.28
C SER A 376 42.12 -35.96 27.94
N SER A 377 43.11 -36.70 27.47
CA SER A 377 42.97 -37.59 26.31
C SER A 377 42.01 -38.73 26.65
N MET A 378 40.81 -38.72 26.08
CA MET A 378 39.92 -39.88 26.13
C MET A 378 40.27 -40.81 24.97
N SER A 379 41.15 -41.77 25.26
CA SER A 379 41.34 -42.96 24.44
C SER A 379 40.09 -43.85 24.50
N SER A 380 39.80 -44.56 23.41
CA SER A 380 38.63 -45.42 23.28
C SER A 380 38.52 -46.52 24.34
N ILE A 381 37.28 -46.91 24.64
CA ILE A 381 36.87 -48.01 25.52
C ILE A 381 37.00 -47.72 27.04
N ASP A 382 35.91 -47.23 27.61
CA ASP A 382 35.60 -47.46 29.03
C ASP A 382 34.07 -47.46 29.23
N LEU A 383 33.57 -48.36 30.09
CA LEU A 383 32.14 -48.49 30.38
C LEU A 383 31.78 -47.54 31.54
N VAL A 384 31.47 -46.28 31.20
CA VAL A 384 31.11 -45.26 32.19
C VAL A 384 29.90 -45.71 33.01
N SER A 385 30.06 -45.69 34.34
CA SER A 385 29.00 -46.07 35.28
C SER A 385 27.83 -45.10 35.20
N ALA A 386 26.63 -45.60 34.89
CA ALA A 386 25.41 -44.81 34.76
C ALA A 386 24.86 -44.23 36.09
N SER A 387 25.70 -44.13 37.12
CA SER A 387 25.39 -43.50 38.41
C SER A 387 25.61 -41.99 38.42
N ASP A 388 26.61 -41.51 37.68
CA ASP A 388 27.15 -40.15 37.88
C ASP A 388 26.48 -39.11 36.95
N ASP A 389 25.81 -39.56 35.88
CA ASP A 389 24.96 -38.76 34.98
C ASP A 389 23.54 -38.49 35.53
N VAL A 390 23.23 -38.93 36.76
CA VAL A 390 21.86 -38.86 37.33
C VAL A 390 21.62 -37.51 38.01
N HIS A 391 21.01 -36.59 37.26
CA HIS A 391 20.66 -35.24 37.69
C HIS A 391 19.14 -35.02 37.72
N ARG A 392 18.67 -33.91 38.32
CA ARG A 392 17.22 -33.65 38.54
C ARG A 392 16.33 -33.66 37.28
N PHE A 393 16.90 -33.47 36.10
CA PHE A 393 16.19 -33.50 34.82
C PHE A 393 16.31 -34.84 34.05
N SER A 394 16.95 -35.89 34.58
CA SER A 394 17.32 -37.07 33.77
C SER A 394 16.11 -37.81 33.17
N SER A 395 14.98 -37.88 33.88
CA SER A 395 13.74 -38.45 33.34
C SER A 395 13.17 -37.64 32.17
N GLN A 396 13.24 -36.30 32.24
CA GLN A 396 12.80 -35.42 31.16
C GLN A 396 13.76 -35.48 29.96
N VAL A 397 15.07 -35.57 30.21
CA VAL A 397 16.08 -35.82 29.17
C VAL A 397 15.76 -37.10 28.41
N GLU A 398 15.46 -38.20 29.11
CA GLU A 398 15.15 -39.49 28.48
C GLU A 398 13.84 -39.43 27.67
N GLU A 399 12.80 -38.80 28.22
CA GLU A 399 11.53 -38.58 27.51
C GLU A 399 11.74 -37.79 26.20
N MET A 400 12.44 -36.65 26.26
CA MET A 400 12.68 -35.80 25.10
C MET A 400 13.54 -36.49 24.04
N VAL A 401 14.62 -37.19 24.45
CA VAL A 401 15.48 -37.97 23.56
C VAL A 401 14.70 -39.11 22.89
N GLN A 402 13.93 -39.89 23.65
CA GLN A 402 13.15 -41.00 23.11
C GLN A 402 12.05 -40.51 22.15
N ASN A 403 11.37 -39.39 22.47
CA ASN A 403 10.41 -38.76 21.56
C ASN A 403 11.08 -38.35 20.24
N HIS A 404 12.29 -37.80 20.26
CA HIS A 404 13.04 -37.48 19.04
C HIS A 404 13.41 -38.74 18.24
N MET A 405 13.90 -39.80 18.90
CA MET A 405 14.23 -41.06 18.22
C MET A 405 13.00 -41.73 17.60
N THR A 406 11.82 -41.67 18.25
CA THR A 406 10.58 -42.27 17.75
C THR A 406 9.92 -41.48 16.61
N TYR A 407 9.91 -40.14 16.69
CA TYR A 407 9.13 -39.30 15.76
C TYR A 407 9.98 -38.49 14.77
N SER A 408 11.15 -38.00 15.17
CA SER A 408 11.89 -37.02 14.35
C SER A 408 12.65 -37.66 13.18
N LEU A 409 12.98 -38.96 13.25
CA LEU A 409 13.68 -39.69 12.18
C LEU A 409 12.76 -40.16 11.03
N GLN A 410 11.44 -40.13 11.19
CA GLN A 410 10.48 -40.60 10.17
C GLN A 410 10.60 -39.78 8.87
N ASP A 411 10.63 -40.41 7.70
CA ASP A 411 10.77 -39.67 6.44
C ASP A 411 9.56 -38.76 6.17
N VAL A 412 9.84 -37.58 5.60
CA VAL A 412 8.86 -36.54 5.25
C VAL A 412 8.87 -36.22 3.74
N GLY A 413 9.78 -36.82 2.95
CA GLY A 413 9.89 -36.55 1.51
C GLY A 413 8.64 -36.92 0.70
N GLY A 414 7.78 -37.79 1.24
CA GLY A 414 6.47 -38.15 0.67
C GLY A 414 5.26 -37.73 1.51
N ASP A 415 5.43 -37.00 2.61
CA ASP A 415 4.32 -36.56 3.47
C ASP A 415 3.81 -35.19 3.02
N ALA A 416 2.58 -35.16 2.48
CA ALA A 416 1.91 -33.95 2.00
C ALA A 416 1.65 -32.89 3.09
N ASN A 417 1.82 -33.23 4.37
CA ASN A 417 1.78 -32.26 5.48
C ASN A 417 3.06 -31.41 5.61
N TRP A 418 4.14 -31.76 4.90
CA TRP A 418 5.42 -31.04 4.92
C TRP A 418 5.69 -30.31 3.60
N GLN A 419 5.87 -29.00 3.69
CA GLN A 419 6.29 -28.13 2.58
C GLN A 419 7.82 -28.11 2.51
N LEU A 420 8.41 -28.58 1.40
CA LEU A 420 9.83 -28.34 1.10
C LEU A 420 10.02 -26.85 0.79
N VAL A 421 10.81 -26.13 1.60
CA VAL A 421 11.02 -24.68 1.47
C VAL A 421 12.34 -24.30 0.79
N VAL A 422 13.39 -25.13 0.96
CA VAL A 422 14.72 -24.95 0.37
C VAL A 422 15.35 -26.32 0.09
N GLU A 423 15.99 -26.47 -1.06
CA GLU A 423 16.81 -27.62 -1.42
C GLU A 423 18.14 -27.12 -2.02
N GLU A 424 19.26 -27.46 -1.37
CA GLU A 424 20.63 -27.12 -1.78
C GLU A 424 21.50 -28.37 -1.77
N GLY A 425 21.54 -29.08 -2.91
CA GLY A 425 22.27 -30.34 -3.04
C GLY A 425 21.74 -31.40 -2.08
N GLU A 426 22.59 -31.88 -1.17
CA GLU A 426 22.20 -32.85 -0.14
C GLU A 426 21.42 -32.21 1.03
N MET A 427 21.26 -30.89 1.10
CA MET A 427 20.47 -30.21 2.15
C MET A 427 19.03 -30.01 1.70
N LYS A 428 18.06 -30.49 2.48
CA LYS A 428 16.63 -30.27 2.26
C LYS A 428 15.99 -29.74 3.54
N VAL A 429 15.26 -28.62 3.45
CA VAL A 429 14.59 -27.99 4.59
C VAL A 429 13.09 -27.98 4.34
N TYR A 430 12.34 -28.52 5.29
CA TYR A 430 10.89 -28.67 5.27
C TYR A 430 10.25 -27.91 6.44
N ARG A 431 9.06 -27.34 6.24
CA ARG A 431 8.20 -26.81 7.31
C ARG A 431 6.80 -27.39 7.22
N ARG A 432 6.07 -27.34 8.33
CA ARG A 432 4.60 -27.40 8.33
C ARG A 432 4.08 -26.08 8.90
N GLU A 433 3.15 -25.43 8.21
CA GLU A 433 2.59 -24.16 8.70
C GLU A 433 1.56 -24.44 9.81
N VAL A 434 1.78 -23.87 10.99
CA VAL A 434 0.97 -24.08 12.21
C VAL A 434 0.89 -22.77 12.99
N GLU A 435 -0.33 -22.33 13.29
CA GLU A 435 -0.59 -21.18 14.17
C GLU A 435 -1.56 -21.57 15.28
N GLU A 436 -1.16 -21.29 16.52
CA GLU A 436 -2.02 -21.44 17.71
C GLU A 436 -2.25 -20.07 18.33
N ASN A 437 -3.52 -19.65 18.42
CA ASN A 437 -3.90 -18.32 18.95
C ASN A 437 -3.22 -17.13 18.26
N GLY A 438 -2.88 -17.26 16.97
CA GLY A 438 -2.14 -16.25 16.20
C GLY A 438 -0.63 -16.20 16.47
N ILE A 439 -0.09 -17.19 17.18
CA ILE A 439 1.35 -17.39 17.36
C ILE A 439 1.80 -18.49 16.38
N VAL A 440 2.76 -18.17 15.52
CA VAL A 440 3.42 -19.14 14.63
C VAL A 440 4.22 -20.14 15.45
N LEU A 441 3.95 -21.42 15.25
CA LEU A 441 4.67 -22.56 15.84
C LEU A 441 5.34 -23.45 14.78
N ASP A 442 5.24 -23.07 13.49
CA ASP A 442 5.68 -23.81 12.29
C ASP A 442 6.80 -24.84 12.55
N PRO A 443 6.49 -26.14 12.72
CA PRO A 443 7.49 -27.17 12.92
C PRO A 443 8.42 -27.26 11.71
N LEU A 444 9.72 -27.19 11.96
CA LEU A 444 10.75 -27.32 10.94
C LEU A 444 11.51 -28.64 11.09
N LYS A 445 11.75 -29.30 9.95
CA LYS A 445 12.63 -30.45 9.83
C LYS A 445 13.55 -30.25 8.64
N ALA A 446 14.83 -30.52 8.82
CA ALA A 446 15.81 -30.54 7.74
C ALA A 446 16.58 -31.86 7.73
N THR A 447 16.97 -32.30 6.54
CA THR A 447 17.87 -33.44 6.34
C THR A 447 19.09 -32.97 5.55
N HIS A 448 20.27 -33.44 5.94
CA HIS A 448 21.51 -33.12 5.24
C HIS A 448 22.51 -34.28 5.28
N ALA A 449 23.31 -34.49 4.23
CA ALA A 449 24.36 -35.51 4.20
C ALA A 449 25.74 -34.86 4.02
N VAL A 450 26.60 -35.00 5.04
CA VAL A 450 27.88 -34.28 5.15
C VAL A 450 29.04 -35.27 5.09
N LYS A 451 29.88 -35.13 4.06
CA LYS A 451 31.06 -36.00 3.86
C LYS A 451 32.21 -35.60 4.77
N GLY A 452 33.04 -36.56 5.18
CA GLY A 452 34.28 -36.28 5.91
C GLY A 452 34.15 -36.00 7.40
N VAL A 453 32.95 -36.14 7.97
CA VAL A 453 32.66 -35.95 9.40
C VAL A 453 31.80 -37.10 9.95
N THR A 454 31.90 -37.36 11.25
CA THR A 454 31.03 -38.32 11.95
C THR A 454 29.86 -37.63 12.65
N GLY A 455 28.85 -38.38 13.05
CA GLY A 455 27.76 -37.87 13.89
C GLY A 455 28.23 -37.42 15.28
N HIS A 456 29.26 -38.08 15.84
CA HIS A 456 29.89 -37.71 17.10
C HIS A 456 30.62 -36.36 17.00
N GLU A 457 31.40 -36.14 15.92
CA GLU A 457 32.03 -34.85 15.64
C GLU A 457 30.99 -33.74 15.49
N VAL A 458 29.96 -33.95 14.66
CA VAL A 458 28.88 -32.97 14.44
C VAL A 458 28.15 -32.64 15.74
N CYS A 459 27.80 -33.64 16.57
CA CYS A 459 27.13 -33.40 17.84
C CYS A 459 28.02 -32.65 18.84
N ASN A 460 29.31 -33.01 18.93
CA ASN A 460 30.26 -32.31 19.82
C ASN A 460 30.41 -30.82 19.47
N TYR A 461 30.57 -30.46 18.19
CA TYR A 461 30.70 -29.04 17.80
C TYR A 461 29.38 -28.25 17.94
N PHE A 462 28.22 -28.91 17.94
CA PHE A 462 26.92 -28.25 18.17
C PHE A 462 26.64 -28.02 19.66
N TRP A 463 26.91 -29.03 20.49
CA TRP A 463 26.72 -28.97 21.94
C TRP A 463 27.74 -28.06 22.63
N ASN A 464 29.03 -28.16 22.26
CA ASN A 464 30.11 -27.41 22.91
C ASN A 464 29.91 -25.89 22.79
N VAL A 465 29.86 -25.23 23.95
CA VAL A 465 29.68 -23.78 24.09
C VAL A 465 30.93 -22.96 23.76
N ASP A 466 32.13 -23.51 23.93
CA ASP A 466 33.40 -22.80 23.71
C ASP A 466 33.59 -22.38 22.23
N VAL A 467 32.99 -23.14 21.32
CA VAL A 467 33.03 -22.93 19.86
C VAL A 467 31.78 -22.24 19.29
N ARG A 468 30.77 -21.96 20.12
CA ARG A 468 29.45 -21.45 19.68
C ARG A 468 29.58 -20.18 18.84
N ASN A 469 30.42 -19.24 19.26
CA ASN A 469 30.61 -17.93 18.62
C ASN A 469 31.32 -18.00 17.25
N ASP A 470 31.93 -19.12 16.87
CA ASP A 470 32.55 -19.25 15.55
C ASP A 470 31.47 -19.45 14.47
N TRP A 471 30.44 -20.25 14.78
CA TRP A 471 29.43 -20.69 13.81
C TRP A 471 28.06 -20.05 13.99
N GLU A 472 27.65 -19.68 15.21
CA GLU A 472 26.33 -19.09 15.48
C GLU A 472 26.28 -17.60 15.08
N THR A 473 25.20 -17.18 14.42
CA THR A 473 25.03 -15.81 13.89
C THR A 473 23.76 -15.11 14.39
N THR A 474 22.90 -15.81 15.13
CA THR A 474 21.61 -15.30 15.63
C THR A 474 21.63 -14.89 17.10
N ILE A 475 22.66 -15.27 17.87
CA ILE A 475 22.82 -14.90 19.29
C ILE A 475 23.43 -13.50 19.42
N GLU A 476 22.98 -12.75 20.43
CA GLU A 476 23.59 -11.49 20.88
C GLU A 476 24.40 -11.69 22.17
N ASN A 477 23.95 -12.57 23.08
CA ASN A 477 24.64 -12.93 24.31
C ASN A 477 24.18 -14.32 24.79
N PHE A 478 25.06 -15.11 25.41
CA PHE A 478 24.71 -16.36 26.09
C PHE A 478 25.61 -16.63 27.30
N HIS A 479 25.13 -17.44 28.23
CA HIS A 479 25.95 -18.04 29.28
C HIS A 479 25.40 -19.41 29.71
N VAL A 480 26.28 -20.27 30.23
CA VAL A 480 25.88 -21.47 30.97
C VAL A 480 25.37 -21.03 32.34
N VAL A 481 24.15 -21.42 32.66
CA VAL A 481 23.47 -21.15 33.94
C VAL A 481 23.86 -22.21 34.98
N GLU A 482 23.98 -23.46 34.56
CA GLU A 482 24.35 -24.61 35.39
C GLU A 482 24.95 -25.74 34.54
N THR A 483 25.92 -26.48 35.08
CA THR A 483 26.35 -27.78 34.57
C THR A 483 25.71 -28.88 35.41
N LEU A 484 24.93 -29.76 34.78
CA LEU A 484 24.19 -30.83 35.46
C LEU A 484 24.96 -32.15 35.46
N ALA A 485 25.68 -32.43 34.37
CA ALA A 485 26.59 -33.56 34.17
C ALA A 485 27.61 -33.19 33.06
N ASP A 486 28.64 -34.01 32.84
CA ASP A 486 29.66 -33.76 31.79
C ASP A 486 29.07 -33.79 30.36
N ASN A 487 27.83 -34.26 30.18
CA ASN A 487 27.08 -34.27 28.92
C ASN A 487 25.84 -33.36 28.91
N ALA A 488 25.54 -32.64 30.01
CA ALA A 488 24.28 -31.89 30.18
C ALA A 488 24.48 -30.54 30.88
N ILE A 489 24.07 -29.45 30.21
CA ILE A 489 24.22 -28.07 30.68
C ILE A 489 22.91 -27.29 30.47
N ILE A 490 22.64 -26.29 31.32
CA ILE A 490 21.54 -25.33 31.13
C ILE A 490 22.13 -24.04 30.58
N ILE A 491 21.58 -23.53 29.49
CA ILE A 491 22.02 -22.31 28.80
C ILE A 491 20.89 -21.28 28.82
N TYR A 492 21.26 -20.03 29.10
CA TYR A 492 20.44 -18.85 28.82
C TYR A 492 21.08 -18.08 27.65
N GLN A 493 20.28 -17.71 26.65
CA GLN A 493 20.75 -16.86 25.55
C GLN A 493 19.69 -15.86 25.08
N THR A 494 20.14 -14.70 24.61
CA THR A 494 19.32 -13.68 23.94
C THR A 494 19.65 -13.67 22.45
N HIS A 495 18.64 -13.79 21.59
CA HIS A 495 18.81 -13.69 20.14
C HIS A 495 18.78 -12.22 19.67
N LYS A 496 19.43 -11.93 18.55
CA LYS A 496 19.30 -10.65 17.82
C LYS A 496 17.81 -10.34 17.61
N ARG A 497 17.40 -9.08 17.82
CA ARG A 497 15.98 -8.68 17.71
C ARG A 497 15.48 -8.78 16.27
N VAL A 498 14.50 -9.65 16.02
CA VAL A 498 13.69 -9.65 14.78
C VAL A 498 12.60 -8.59 14.89
N TRP A 499 12.87 -7.42 14.31
CA TRP A 499 11.90 -6.31 14.20
C TRP A 499 10.72 -6.72 13.30
N PRO A 500 9.47 -6.22 13.53
CA PRO A 500 9.07 -5.26 14.56
C PRO A 500 8.95 -5.84 15.97
N ALA A 501 8.93 -7.17 16.10
CA ALA A 501 8.67 -7.85 17.36
C ALA A 501 9.72 -7.56 18.45
N SER A 502 9.35 -7.80 19.72
CA SER A 502 10.27 -7.72 20.86
C SER A 502 11.41 -8.74 20.75
N GLN A 503 12.56 -8.42 21.35
CA GLN A 503 13.68 -9.37 21.46
C GLN A 503 13.25 -10.66 22.17
N ARG A 504 13.86 -11.79 21.80
CA ARG A 504 13.61 -13.10 22.41
C ARG A 504 14.81 -13.55 23.24
N ASP A 505 14.51 -14.03 24.45
CA ASP A 505 15.43 -14.85 25.23
C ASP A 505 14.92 -16.30 25.22
N VAL A 506 15.83 -17.24 25.45
CA VAL A 506 15.51 -18.65 25.63
C VAL A 506 16.39 -19.23 26.73
N LEU A 507 15.76 -20.03 27.57
CA LEU A 507 16.37 -20.81 28.65
C LEU A 507 16.12 -22.28 28.30
N TYR A 508 17.17 -23.09 28.23
CA TYR A 508 17.08 -24.47 27.76
C TYR A 508 18.16 -25.38 28.34
N LEU A 509 17.82 -26.66 28.48
CA LEU A 509 18.75 -27.73 28.77
C LEU A 509 19.30 -28.23 27.43
N SER A 510 20.63 -28.28 27.34
CA SER A 510 21.40 -28.78 26.19
C SER A 510 22.13 -30.06 26.61
N VAL A 511 21.73 -31.19 26.03
CA VAL A 511 22.27 -32.51 26.37
C VAL A 511 22.75 -33.24 25.12
N ILE A 512 23.93 -33.87 25.20
CA ILE A 512 24.47 -34.76 24.17
C ILE A 512 24.38 -36.22 24.63
N ARG A 513 23.91 -37.10 23.74
CA ARG A 513 23.78 -38.56 24.00
C ARG A 513 24.23 -39.36 22.79
N LYS A 514 24.87 -40.50 23.05
CA LYS A 514 25.02 -41.61 22.11
C LYS A 514 23.88 -42.60 22.34
N ILE A 515 23.15 -42.94 21.29
CA ILE A 515 22.10 -43.96 21.29
C ILE A 515 22.65 -45.19 20.57
N PRO A 516 22.76 -46.35 21.26
CA PRO A 516 23.17 -47.60 20.63
C PRO A 516 22.24 -48.00 19.48
N ALA A 517 22.80 -48.72 18.51
CA ALA A 517 22.02 -49.33 17.43
C ALA A 517 20.98 -50.33 17.99
N LEU A 518 19.77 -50.35 17.43
CA LEU A 518 18.70 -51.27 17.84
C LEU A 518 18.97 -52.71 17.35
N THR A 519 19.60 -52.85 16.19
CA THR A 519 20.11 -54.09 15.62
C THR A 519 21.52 -53.88 15.05
N GLU A 520 22.26 -54.96 14.77
CA GLU A 520 23.60 -54.89 14.15
C GLU A 520 23.61 -54.25 12.74
N ASN A 521 22.44 -54.02 12.13
CA ASN A 521 22.32 -53.36 10.81
C ASN A 521 22.02 -51.86 10.92
N ASP A 522 21.65 -51.35 12.10
CA ASP A 522 21.32 -49.95 12.31
C ASP A 522 22.59 -49.14 12.62
N PRO A 523 22.75 -47.92 12.10
CA PRO A 523 23.85 -47.05 12.51
C PRO A 523 23.65 -46.59 13.95
N GLU A 524 24.73 -46.50 14.73
CA GLU A 524 24.70 -45.76 15.98
C GLU A 524 24.27 -44.31 15.73
N THR A 525 23.47 -43.77 16.64
CA THR A 525 22.88 -42.44 16.48
C THR A 525 23.38 -41.52 17.60
N TRP A 526 24.05 -40.44 17.23
CA TRP A 526 24.34 -39.35 18.15
C TRP A 526 23.22 -38.33 18.10
N ILE A 527 22.87 -37.77 19.26
CA ILE A 527 21.84 -36.73 19.36
C ILE A 527 22.27 -35.64 20.33
N VAL A 528 22.07 -34.39 19.93
CA VAL A 528 22.00 -33.24 20.84
C VAL A 528 20.56 -32.78 20.92
N CYS A 529 20.00 -32.70 22.13
CA CYS A 529 18.66 -32.18 22.36
C CYS A 529 18.75 -30.88 23.18
N ASN A 530 18.07 -29.84 22.68
CA ASN A 530 18.03 -28.49 23.22
C ASN A 530 16.55 -28.15 23.49
N PHE A 531 16.10 -28.32 24.74
CA PHE A 531 14.69 -28.14 25.12
C PHE A 531 14.52 -27.18 26.29
N SER A 532 13.47 -26.35 26.25
CA SER A 532 13.25 -25.33 27.27
C SER A 532 12.88 -25.91 28.64
N VAL A 533 13.55 -25.40 29.67
CA VAL A 533 13.33 -25.70 31.09
C VAL A 533 13.21 -24.39 31.88
N ASP A 534 12.59 -24.43 33.05
CA ASP A 534 12.53 -23.29 33.97
C ASP A 534 13.68 -23.38 34.99
N HIS A 535 14.22 -22.22 35.41
CA HIS A 535 15.38 -22.14 36.32
C HIS A 535 15.38 -20.83 37.13
N ASP A 536 15.55 -20.91 38.45
CA ASP A 536 15.41 -19.76 39.37
C ASP A 536 16.40 -18.62 39.06
N SER A 537 17.64 -18.95 38.67
CA SER A 537 18.67 -17.96 38.26
C SER A 537 18.38 -17.23 36.94
N ALA A 538 17.37 -17.64 36.17
CA ALA A 538 17.06 -17.08 34.85
C ALA A 538 15.55 -16.77 34.68
N PRO A 539 14.96 -15.94 35.58
CA PRO A 539 13.53 -15.64 35.57
C PRO A 539 13.12 -14.87 34.31
N LEU A 540 11.80 -14.72 34.13
CA LEU A 540 11.23 -13.82 33.12
C LEU A 540 11.67 -12.38 33.40
N ASN A 541 12.06 -11.65 32.35
CA ASN A 541 12.51 -10.26 32.45
C ASN A 541 11.73 -9.36 31.48
N ASN A 542 11.66 -8.06 31.78
CA ASN A 542 10.86 -7.11 31.00
C ASN A 542 11.53 -6.62 29.70
N ARG A 543 12.69 -7.19 29.31
CA ARG A 543 13.43 -6.79 28.09
C ARG A 543 13.17 -7.75 26.93
N CYS A 544 13.04 -9.03 27.22
CA CYS A 544 12.86 -10.11 26.26
C CYS A 544 11.54 -10.85 26.47
N VAL A 545 10.96 -11.37 25.39
CA VAL A 545 9.88 -12.35 25.43
C VAL A 545 10.51 -13.75 25.48
N ARG A 546 10.13 -14.56 26.47
CA ARG A 546 10.64 -15.93 26.66
C ARG A 546 10.11 -16.86 25.59
N ALA A 547 10.92 -17.14 24.59
CA ALA A 547 10.67 -18.23 23.66
C ALA A 547 10.79 -19.58 24.39
N LYS A 548 10.05 -20.59 23.91
CA LYS A 548 10.25 -21.99 24.30
C LYS A 548 10.66 -22.78 23.07
N ILE A 549 11.70 -23.61 23.21
CA ILE A 549 12.22 -24.44 22.11
C ILE A 549 12.13 -25.91 22.43
N ASN A 550 11.96 -26.72 21.39
CA ASN A 550 12.41 -28.10 21.36
C ASN A 550 13.13 -28.37 20.03
N VAL A 551 14.46 -28.44 20.10
CA VAL A 551 15.37 -28.59 18.96
C VAL A 551 16.20 -29.84 19.15
N ALA A 552 16.38 -30.64 18.09
CA ALA A 552 17.33 -31.75 18.10
C ALA A 552 18.18 -31.79 16.84
N MET A 553 19.48 -32.04 17.04
CA MET A 553 20.45 -32.40 16.01
C MET A 553 20.69 -33.90 16.14
N ILE A 554 20.18 -34.70 15.19
CA ILE A 554 20.26 -36.16 15.21
C ILE A 554 21.18 -36.61 14.07
N CYS A 555 22.19 -37.42 14.36
CA CYS A 555 23.26 -37.74 13.43
C CYS A 555 23.57 -39.25 13.39
N GLN A 556 23.60 -39.81 12.18
CA GLN A 556 23.95 -41.20 11.91
C GLN A 556 25.18 -41.26 10.99
N THR A 557 26.25 -41.90 11.47
CA THR A 557 27.48 -42.06 10.68
C THR A 557 27.35 -43.27 9.76
N LEU A 558 27.45 -43.05 8.44
CA LEU A 558 27.66 -44.12 7.46
C LEU A 558 29.14 -44.19 7.11
N VAL A 559 29.68 -45.40 7.04
CA VAL A 559 31.09 -45.67 6.71
C VAL A 559 31.15 -46.70 5.59
N SER A 560 31.88 -46.38 4.52
CA SER A 560 32.30 -47.37 3.53
C SER A 560 33.54 -48.11 4.08
N PRO A 561 33.48 -49.42 4.35
CA PRO A 561 34.64 -50.14 4.87
C PRO A 561 35.81 -50.12 3.86
N PRO A 562 37.04 -49.83 4.29
CA PRO A 562 38.19 -49.77 3.40
C PRO A 562 38.65 -51.17 2.96
N GLU A 563 39.46 -51.25 1.89
CA GLU A 563 39.98 -52.53 1.41
C GLU A 563 41.09 -53.08 2.33
N GLY A 564 40.77 -54.17 3.05
CA GLY A 564 41.69 -54.84 3.95
C GLY A 564 41.90 -54.09 5.27
N ASN A 565 43.13 -54.12 5.79
CA ASN A 565 43.47 -53.56 7.11
C ASN A 565 43.92 -52.08 7.03
N GLN A 566 43.33 -51.30 6.13
CA GLN A 566 43.59 -49.86 6.02
C GLN A 566 42.76 -49.07 7.04
N GLU A 567 43.26 -47.92 7.48
CA GLU A 567 42.47 -46.98 8.28
C GLU A 567 41.35 -46.35 7.42
N ILE A 568 40.23 -45.99 8.05
CA ILE A 568 39.11 -45.34 7.38
C ILE A 568 39.51 -43.90 7.03
N SER A 569 39.58 -43.55 5.74
CA SER A 569 39.72 -42.14 5.33
C SER A 569 38.43 -41.36 5.60
N ARG A 570 38.54 -40.04 5.80
CA ARG A 570 37.40 -39.12 5.81
C ARG A 570 36.62 -39.15 4.49
N ASP A 571 37.26 -39.49 3.37
CA ASP A 571 36.57 -39.67 2.07
C ASP A 571 35.51 -40.79 2.10
N ASN A 572 35.65 -41.75 3.02
CA ASN A 572 34.79 -42.92 3.18
C ASN A 572 33.71 -42.76 4.26
N ILE A 573 33.58 -41.59 4.90
CA ILE A 573 32.55 -41.33 5.93
C ILE A 573 31.53 -40.27 5.49
N LEU A 574 30.26 -40.51 5.83
CA LEU A 574 29.13 -39.65 5.55
C LEU A 574 28.22 -39.55 6.77
N CYS A 575 28.16 -38.40 7.41
CA CYS A 575 27.19 -38.11 8.46
C CYS A 575 25.84 -37.75 7.82
N LYS A 576 24.81 -38.57 8.04
CA LYS A 576 23.43 -38.20 7.79
C LYS A 576 22.89 -37.44 9.00
N ILE A 577 22.48 -36.20 8.77
CA ILE A 577 21.89 -35.29 9.77
C ILE A 577 20.39 -35.23 9.54
N THR A 578 19.62 -35.40 10.62
CA THR A 578 18.24 -34.92 10.73
C THR A 578 18.20 -33.85 11.81
N TYR A 579 17.93 -32.61 11.42
CA TYR A 579 17.73 -31.49 12.32
C TYR A 579 16.24 -31.19 12.44
N VAL A 580 15.74 -31.01 13.66
CA VAL A 580 14.35 -30.58 13.89
C VAL A 580 14.31 -29.39 14.84
N ALA A 581 13.40 -28.45 14.59
CA ALA A 581 13.19 -27.29 15.42
C ALA A 581 11.69 -26.99 15.55
N ASN A 582 11.19 -27.08 16.79
CA ASN A 582 9.88 -26.61 17.18
C ASN A 582 10.11 -25.38 18.07
N VAL A 583 9.68 -24.21 17.63
CA VAL A 583 9.95 -22.94 18.34
C VAL A 583 8.62 -22.25 18.59
N ASN A 584 8.32 -22.00 19.87
CA ASN A 584 7.25 -21.12 20.29
C ASN A 584 7.84 -19.74 20.59
N PRO A 585 7.49 -18.67 19.83
CA PRO A 585 7.97 -17.30 20.04
C PRO A 585 7.61 -16.65 21.38
N GLY A 586 6.86 -17.32 22.27
CA GLY A 586 6.51 -16.86 23.61
C GLY A 586 5.45 -15.75 23.69
N GLY A 587 4.98 -15.27 22.54
CA GLY A 587 4.08 -14.12 22.42
C GLY A 587 4.10 -13.57 20.99
N TRP A 588 3.45 -12.42 20.78
CA TRP A 588 3.22 -11.86 19.44
C TRP A 588 4.51 -11.60 18.64
N ALA A 589 4.46 -11.96 17.36
CA ALA A 589 5.38 -11.58 16.29
C ALA A 589 4.66 -11.80 14.94
N PRO A 590 4.90 -10.99 13.89
CA PRO A 590 4.19 -11.16 12.62
C PRO A 590 4.53 -12.50 11.94
N ALA A 591 3.50 -13.21 11.47
CA ALA A 591 3.65 -14.55 10.93
C ALA A 591 4.51 -14.60 9.66
N SER A 592 4.31 -13.66 8.74
CA SER A 592 5.13 -13.49 7.52
C SER A 592 6.61 -13.22 7.85
N VAL A 593 6.89 -12.31 8.78
CA VAL A 593 8.27 -11.97 9.20
C VAL A 593 8.97 -13.18 9.81
N LEU A 594 8.30 -13.94 10.69
CA LEU A 594 8.86 -15.18 11.23
C LEU A 594 9.10 -16.23 10.14
N ARG A 595 8.16 -16.41 9.20
CA ARG A 595 8.30 -17.37 8.08
C ARG A 595 9.42 -17.00 7.11
N ALA A 596 9.61 -15.72 6.82
CA ALA A 596 10.70 -15.22 5.98
C ALA A 596 12.07 -15.40 6.66
N VAL A 597 12.19 -14.99 7.92
CA VAL A 597 13.43 -15.18 8.72
C VAL A 597 13.75 -16.66 8.87
N ALA A 598 12.79 -17.52 9.19
CA ALA A 598 13.01 -18.97 9.27
C ALA A 598 13.47 -19.55 7.92
N LYS A 599 12.83 -19.17 6.80
CA LYS A 599 13.19 -19.65 5.46
C LYS A 599 14.64 -19.30 5.07
N ARG A 600 15.19 -18.17 5.53
CA ARG A 600 16.60 -17.80 5.30
C ARG A 600 17.57 -18.37 6.34
N GLU A 601 17.30 -18.19 7.63
CA GLU A 601 18.30 -18.46 8.68
C GLU A 601 18.53 -19.95 8.92
N TYR A 602 17.54 -20.84 8.79
CA TYR A 602 17.76 -22.28 9.03
C TYR A 602 18.68 -22.95 7.98
N PRO A 603 18.51 -22.75 6.65
CA PRO A 603 19.49 -23.21 5.65
C PRO A 603 20.88 -22.58 5.85
N LYS A 604 20.94 -21.28 6.15
CA LYS A 604 22.17 -20.52 6.41
C LYS A 604 22.93 -21.06 7.62
N PHE A 605 22.24 -21.33 8.73
CA PHE A 605 22.76 -22.02 9.91
C PHE A 605 23.33 -23.39 9.54
N LEU A 606 22.53 -24.28 8.93
CA LEU A 606 22.95 -25.65 8.64
C LEU A 606 24.19 -25.67 7.75
N LYS A 607 24.18 -24.91 6.66
CA LYS A 607 25.28 -24.79 5.69
C LYS A 607 26.55 -24.23 6.32
N ARG A 608 26.44 -23.18 7.16
CA ARG A 608 27.58 -22.59 7.89
C ARG A 608 28.14 -23.56 8.91
N PHE A 609 27.27 -24.19 9.71
CA PHE A 609 27.66 -25.09 10.78
C PHE A 609 28.33 -26.36 10.25
N THR A 610 27.79 -27.00 9.21
CA THR A 610 28.37 -28.25 8.68
C THR A 610 29.69 -28.00 7.96
N SER A 611 29.81 -26.88 7.24
CA SER A 611 31.08 -26.41 6.67
C SER A 611 32.13 -26.13 7.77
N TYR A 612 31.71 -25.50 8.88
CA TYR A 612 32.57 -25.26 10.04
C TYR A 612 33.08 -26.59 10.66
N VAL A 613 32.21 -27.59 10.84
CA VAL A 613 32.64 -28.90 11.34
C VAL A 613 33.64 -29.55 10.38
N GLN A 614 33.40 -29.52 9.06
CA GLN A 614 34.35 -30.02 8.06
C GLN A 614 35.70 -29.31 8.12
N GLU A 615 35.72 -27.97 8.25
CA GLU A 615 36.94 -27.19 8.40
C GLU A 615 37.71 -27.58 9.68
N LYS A 616 37.00 -27.68 10.82
CA LYS A 616 37.65 -27.97 12.11
C LYS A 616 38.02 -29.43 12.30
N THR A 617 37.52 -30.39 11.52
CA THR A 617 37.95 -31.80 11.57
C THR A 617 38.97 -32.18 10.50
N ALA A 618 39.12 -31.38 9.42
CA ALA A 618 40.11 -31.60 8.38
C ALA A 618 41.53 -31.80 8.95
N GLY A 619 42.21 -32.87 8.52
CA GLY A 619 43.56 -33.22 8.99
C GLY A 619 43.66 -33.73 10.43
N LYS A 620 42.56 -33.81 11.20
CA LYS A 620 42.53 -34.43 12.53
C LYS A 620 42.11 -35.91 12.45
N PRO A 621 42.61 -36.77 13.36
CA PRO A 621 42.09 -38.14 13.54
C PRO A 621 40.56 -38.16 13.65
N ILE A 622 39.93 -39.22 13.15
CA ILE A 622 38.47 -39.35 13.14
C ILE A 622 37.97 -39.77 14.53
N LEU A 623 37.04 -39.01 15.08
CA LEU A 623 36.32 -39.36 16.31
C LEU A 623 34.98 -40.00 15.93
N PHE A 624 34.85 -41.32 16.08
CA PHE A 624 33.64 -42.08 15.74
C PHE A 624 32.54 -41.97 16.80
#